data_AF-A0A7Y5SHL0-F1
#
_entry.id   AF-A0A7Y5SHL0-F1
#
_cell.length_a   1.000
_cell.length_b   1.000
_cell.length_c   1.000
_cell.angle_alpha   90.00
_cell.angle_beta   90.00
_cell.angle_gamma   90.00
#
_symmetry.space_group_name_H-M   'P 1'
#
loop_
_entity.id
_entity.type
_entity.pdbx_description
1 polymer ?
#
loop_
_entity_poly.entity_id
_entity_poly.type
_entity_poly.pdbx_seq_one_letter_code
_entity_poly.pdbx_strand_id
1 'polypeptide(L)'
;MTIPKHVRWACLAFAVSIPMHVLAAQAAEPEFRWVYLQQNLQVTENLPKIEAMLRRAAGAGYNGVVLADYKLNILDRVPDHYFKNAARFRDLCRELKLEVIPAVCSFGYSAGILAHDPNLAEAMPVRQIPFVVHGDVAKLVDGGTLVTGDFEEHHGHAFSGWNFQDEPGAGTFADGAVRHGGQSSMRIENPPGIRGNRRVSKLVRVRPWGQYHASAWIRTAGFESAGSTRMFAMSPAGRVLSHSNLGVRRDQEWTEHHIVFNSLDHREVRFYLGVWDCGGGKLWIDDVRLVEEPLVNLVRRPGCPLLVQDADGPTTYVEGRDFAELRDPQLGTTPWKGEFDVYHEPPVLRLSPGSRIRDGQHLHVSYYHAVTIYDGQVPCSLSEPRVFEVVEDQVRRVEELFRPGSYFLSHDEIRVAGWSEPERQSGRTAGQQLADNVRRCVEIIRRINPKARLCIWSDMFDPSHNAVKDFYLVNGDLAGSWEGLPRDMIVVNWNSGKPEQSLPFFAQRGHLQVLAGYYDGPPDRIRDWLAAGRNLNGLRGVMYTTWRGDFSQLEAFAEQAADSNLRK
;
A
#
# COMPACT_ATOMS: atom_id res chain seq x y z
N MET A 1 103.60 21.97 11.81
CA MET A 1 104.55 22.05 10.67
C MET A 1 103.83 21.50 9.44
N THR A 2 103.55 22.37 8.47
CA THR A 2 103.41 22.14 7.01
C THR A 2 102.87 20.80 6.44
N ILE A 3 101.72 20.90 5.72
CA ILE A 3 101.22 20.32 4.42
C ILE A 3 101.97 19.05 3.88
N PRO A 4 101.37 18.02 3.20
CA PRO A 4 100.15 18.10 2.34
C PRO A 4 99.28 16.83 2.11
N LYS A 5 98.12 17.00 1.43
CA LYS A 5 97.74 16.37 0.13
C LYS A 5 96.22 16.38 -0.13
N HIS A 6 95.88 16.66 -1.39
CA HIS A 6 94.54 16.67 -1.99
C HIS A 6 93.82 15.32 -1.94
N VAL A 7 92.51 15.33 -1.67
CA VAL A 7 91.57 14.26 -2.06
C VAL A 7 90.28 14.90 -2.60
N ARG A 8 89.92 14.51 -3.82
CA ARG A 8 88.68 14.87 -4.52
C ARG A 8 87.49 14.18 -3.84
N TRP A 9 86.43 14.94 -3.54
CA TRP A 9 85.14 14.38 -3.12
C TRP A 9 84.32 14.00 -4.35
N ALA A 10 84.03 12.71 -4.49
CA ALA A 10 83.07 12.18 -5.45
C ALA A 10 81.72 12.03 -4.73
N CYS A 11 80.71 12.80 -5.15
CA CYS A 11 79.33 12.59 -4.72
C CYS A 11 78.75 11.37 -5.45
N LEU A 12 78.60 10.24 -4.75
CA LEU A 12 77.75 9.14 -5.19
C LEU A 12 76.29 9.50 -4.89
N ALA A 13 75.49 9.75 -5.93
CA ALA A 13 74.05 9.79 -5.83
C ALA A 13 73.50 8.35 -5.80
N PHE A 14 73.02 7.90 -4.64
CA PHE A 14 72.23 6.68 -4.52
C PHE A 14 70.81 6.96 -5.03
N ALA A 15 70.52 6.53 -6.26
CA ALA A 15 69.15 6.46 -6.77
C ALA A 15 68.45 5.25 -6.12
N VAL A 16 67.71 5.50 -5.04
CA VAL A 16 66.79 4.51 -4.46
C VAL A 16 65.51 4.53 -5.31
N SER A 17 65.39 3.57 -6.22
CA SER A 17 64.14 3.27 -6.92
C SER A 17 63.18 2.58 -5.97
N ILE A 18 62.32 3.35 -5.31
CA ILE A 18 61.16 2.83 -4.57
C ILE A 18 60.12 2.37 -5.60
N PRO A 19 59.74 1.08 -5.66
CA PRO A 19 58.61 0.68 -6.48
C PRO A 19 57.35 1.31 -5.86
N MET A 20 56.76 2.29 -6.56
CA MET A 20 55.36 2.67 -6.31
C MET A 20 54.50 1.47 -6.68
N HIS A 21 54.23 0.59 -5.72
CA HIS A 21 53.04 -0.23 -5.79
C HIS A 21 51.86 0.72 -5.63
N VAL A 22 51.23 1.06 -6.75
CA VAL A 22 49.85 1.54 -6.76
C VAL A 22 49.04 0.39 -6.15
N LEU A 23 48.81 0.46 -4.84
CA LEU A 23 47.73 -0.27 -4.19
C LEU A 23 46.46 0.28 -4.84
N ALA A 24 45.98 -0.41 -5.88
CA ALA A 24 44.60 -0.28 -6.29
C ALA A 24 43.79 -0.58 -5.03
N ALA A 25 43.17 0.44 -4.45
CA ALA A 25 42.21 0.25 -3.37
C ALA A 25 41.10 -0.63 -3.97
N GLN A 26 41.11 -1.91 -3.61
CA GLN A 26 40.02 -2.80 -3.97
C GLN A 26 38.77 -2.19 -3.35
N ALA A 27 37.80 -1.79 -4.18
CA ALA A 27 36.54 -1.23 -3.72
C ALA A 27 35.99 -2.19 -2.66
N ALA A 28 35.76 -1.68 -1.44
CA ALA A 28 35.25 -2.50 -0.37
C ALA A 28 33.83 -2.89 -0.73
N GLU A 29 33.57 -4.20 -0.89
CA GLU A 29 32.22 -4.67 -1.17
C GLU A 29 31.25 -4.20 -0.08
N PRO A 30 29.98 -3.88 -0.45
CA PRO A 30 28.96 -3.53 0.52
C PRO A 30 28.82 -4.60 1.59
N GLU A 31 28.63 -4.21 2.85
CA GLU A 31 28.43 -5.16 3.96
C GLU A 31 27.14 -5.94 3.79
N PHE A 32 26.06 -5.28 3.39
CA PHE A 32 24.79 -5.95 3.11
C PHE A 32 24.57 -6.06 1.61
N ARG A 33 24.45 -7.28 1.12
CA ARG A 33 24.10 -7.59 -0.27
C ARG A 33 22.91 -8.53 -0.22
N TRP A 34 21.72 -7.95 -0.24
CA TRP A 34 20.48 -8.68 -0.01
C TRP A 34 19.70 -8.93 -1.28
N VAL A 35 18.86 -9.96 -1.26
CA VAL A 35 17.82 -10.20 -2.28
C VAL A 35 16.46 -10.12 -1.60
N TYR A 36 15.55 -9.33 -2.15
CA TYR A 36 14.15 -9.33 -1.74
C TYR A 36 13.41 -10.43 -2.47
N LEU A 37 12.87 -11.39 -1.72
CA LEU A 37 12.24 -12.59 -2.24
C LEU A 37 10.77 -12.64 -1.86
N GLN A 38 9.90 -12.19 -2.77
CA GLN A 38 8.46 -12.38 -2.67
C GLN A 38 8.07 -13.76 -3.20
N GLN A 39 7.91 -14.72 -2.29
CA GLN A 39 7.61 -16.10 -2.67
C GLN A 39 6.66 -16.74 -1.65
N ASN A 40 5.84 -17.66 -2.15
CA ASN A 40 4.95 -18.48 -1.33
C ASN A 40 5.59 -19.85 -1.10
N LEU A 41 6.11 -20.09 0.09
CA LEU A 41 6.75 -21.36 0.47
C LEU A 41 5.74 -22.51 0.67
N GLN A 42 4.44 -22.21 0.72
CA GLN A 42 3.40 -23.25 0.77
C GLN A 42 3.33 -24.03 -0.55
N VAL A 43 3.60 -23.37 -1.68
CA VAL A 43 3.57 -23.99 -3.02
C VAL A 43 4.89 -24.72 -3.24
N THR A 44 4.87 -26.04 -3.08
CA THR A 44 6.08 -26.89 -3.14
C THR A 44 6.81 -26.77 -4.48
N GLU A 45 6.08 -26.55 -5.57
CA GLU A 45 6.59 -26.39 -6.93
C GLU A 45 7.44 -25.12 -7.11
N ASN A 46 7.31 -24.14 -6.22
CA ASN A 46 8.17 -22.96 -6.22
C ASN A 46 9.58 -23.28 -5.73
N LEU A 47 9.76 -24.30 -4.88
CA LEU A 47 11.04 -24.57 -4.22
C LEU A 47 12.20 -24.76 -5.21
N PRO A 48 12.13 -25.60 -6.26
CA PRO A 48 13.27 -25.76 -7.16
C PRO A 48 13.73 -24.44 -7.81
N LYS A 49 12.79 -23.54 -8.14
CA LYS A 49 13.11 -22.22 -8.71
C LYS A 49 13.77 -21.32 -7.66
N ILE A 50 13.25 -21.33 -6.44
CA ILE A 50 13.81 -20.60 -5.30
C ILE A 50 15.23 -21.07 -5.02
N GLU A 51 15.46 -22.38 -4.92
CA GLU A 51 16.78 -22.95 -4.65
C GLU A 51 17.80 -22.59 -5.73
N ALA A 52 17.42 -22.67 -7.01
CA ALA A 52 18.27 -22.26 -8.12
C ALA A 52 18.64 -20.77 -8.02
N MET A 53 17.67 -19.90 -7.70
CA MET A 53 17.90 -18.48 -7.51
C MET A 53 18.82 -18.20 -6.31
N LEU A 54 18.62 -18.88 -5.18
CA LEU A 54 19.47 -18.73 -3.99
C LEU A 54 20.93 -19.13 -4.27
N ARG A 55 21.16 -20.21 -5.04
CA ARG A 55 22.51 -20.62 -5.44
C ARG A 55 23.17 -19.57 -6.35
N ARG A 56 22.41 -18.98 -7.27
CA ARG A 56 22.88 -17.85 -8.11
C ARG A 56 23.20 -16.62 -7.26
N ALA A 57 22.32 -16.26 -6.33
CA ALA A 57 22.54 -15.15 -5.40
C ALA A 57 23.83 -15.35 -4.59
N ALA A 58 24.00 -16.52 -3.97
CA ALA A 58 25.21 -16.85 -3.23
C ALA A 58 26.48 -16.78 -4.12
N GLY A 59 26.39 -17.31 -5.35
CA GLY A 59 27.48 -17.23 -6.34
C GLY A 59 27.84 -15.80 -6.76
N ALA A 60 26.87 -14.89 -6.78
CA ALA A 60 27.06 -13.47 -7.09
C ALA A 60 27.52 -12.62 -5.88
N GLY A 61 27.69 -13.24 -4.71
CA GLY A 61 28.18 -12.58 -3.49
C GLY A 61 27.09 -11.94 -2.62
N TYR A 62 25.82 -12.27 -2.84
CA TYR A 62 24.77 -11.92 -1.88
C TYR A 62 24.95 -12.68 -0.57
N ASN A 63 24.57 -12.07 0.54
CA ASN A 63 24.75 -12.61 1.89
C ASN A 63 23.49 -12.58 2.76
N GLY A 64 22.36 -12.11 2.22
CA GLY A 64 21.08 -12.10 2.92
C GLY A 64 19.90 -12.19 1.96
N VAL A 65 18.79 -12.72 2.46
CA VAL A 65 17.53 -12.86 1.74
C VAL A 65 16.41 -12.35 2.62
N VAL A 66 15.77 -11.27 2.18
CA VAL A 66 14.52 -10.81 2.79
C VAL A 66 13.41 -11.71 2.26
N LEU A 67 12.86 -12.55 3.14
CA LEU A 67 11.75 -13.44 2.79
C LEU A 67 10.44 -12.71 3.03
N ALA A 68 9.82 -12.25 1.94
CA ALA A 68 8.51 -11.64 1.93
C ALA A 68 7.46 -12.68 1.53
N ASP A 69 7.07 -13.52 2.49
CA ASP A 69 6.00 -14.49 2.34
C ASP A 69 4.80 -14.08 3.21
N TYR A 70 3.63 -13.90 2.60
CA TYR A 70 2.36 -13.63 3.29
C TYR A 70 2.14 -14.60 4.46
N LYS A 71 2.55 -15.86 4.31
CA LYS A 71 2.37 -16.92 5.32
C LYS A 71 3.07 -16.64 6.65
N LEU A 72 4.08 -15.77 6.69
CA LEU A 72 4.73 -15.35 7.94
C LEU A 72 3.80 -14.58 8.88
N ASN A 73 2.66 -14.10 8.39
CA ASN A 73 1.63 -13.43 9.19
C ASN A 73 0.44 -14.36 9.58
N ILE A 74 0.44 -15.62 9.14
CA ILE A 74 -0.64 -16.59 9.42
C ILE A 74 -0.12 -18.01 9.70
N LEU A 75 1.06 -18.16 10.32
CA LEU A 75 1.72 -19.43 10.58
C LEU A 75 0.89 -20.41 11.44
N ASP A 76 -0.06 -19.93 12.22
CA ASP A 76 -1.05 -20.76 12.95
C ASP A 76 -2.09 -21.43 12.03
N ARG A 77 -2.17 -21.03 10.76
CA ARG A 77 -3.21 -21.44 9.79
C ARG A 77 -2.66 -22.11 8.54
N VAL A 78 -1.34 -22.22 8.41
CA VAL A 78 -0.70 -22.89 7.27
C VAL A 78 -0.74 -24.41 7.43
N PRO A 79 -0.78 -25.17 6.32
CA PRO A 79 -0.72 -26.63 6.36
C PRO A 79 0.69 -27.13 6.73
N ASP A 80 0.79 -28.34 7.30
CA ASP A 80 2.06 -28.93 7.77
C ASP A 80 3.20 -28.93 6.75
N HIS A 81 2.89 -29.09 5.46
CA HIS A 81 3.91 -29.10 4.41
C HIS A 81 4.61 -27.74 4.24
N TYR A 82 3.96 -26.64 4.62
CA TYR A 82 4.59 -25.31 4.65
C TYR A 82 5.85 -25.34 5.53
N PHE A 83 5.75 -25.91 6.74
CA PHE A 83 6.89 -25.96 7.66
C PHE A 83 8.03 -26.82 7.14
N LYS A 84 7.73 -27.91 6.42
CA LYS A 84 8.75 -28.71 5.73
C LYS A 84 9.48 -27.90 4.65
N ASN A 85 8.73 -27.14 3.86
CA ASN A 85 9.26 -26.28 2.80
C ASN A 85 10.10 -25.13 3.39
N ALA A 86 9.61 -24.49 4.45
CA ALA A 86 10.33 -23.42 5.15
C ALA A 86 11.62 -23.93 5.82
N ALA A 87 11.61 -25.12 6.41
CA ALA A 87 12.81 -25.75 6.96
C ALA A 87 13.84 -26.03 5.85
N ARG A 88 13.40 -26.57 4.71
CA ARG A 88 14.26 -26.80 3.53
C ARG A 88 14.87 -25.50 3.00
N PHE A 89 14.07 -24.44 2.89
CA PHE A 89 14.55 -23.10 2.51
C PHE A 89 15.61 -22.59 3.50
N ARG A 90 15.31 -22.63 4.81
CA ARG A 90 16.23 -22.19 5.87
C ARG A 90 17.55 -22.96 5.83
N ASP A 91 17.49 -24.28 5.69
CA ASP A 91 18.68 -25.13 5.71
C ASP A 91 19.56 -24.88 4.48
N LEU A 92 18.97 -24.64 3.30
CA LEU A 92 19.72 -24.21 2.12
C LEU A 92 20.36 -22.83 2.30
N CYS A 93 19.62 -21.85 2.84
CA CYS A 93 20.20 -20.53 3.12
C CYS A 93 21.40 -20.65 4.08
N ARG A 94 21.35 -21.54 5.07
CA ARG A 94 22.49 -21.83 5.96
C ARG A 94 23.67 -22.46 5.21
N GLU A 95 23.44 -23.44 4.34
CA GLU A 95 24.46 -24.03 3.47
C GLU A 95 25.16 -22.96 2.62
N LEU A 96 24.37 -22.05 2.05
CA LEU A 96 24.83 -20.97 1.18
C LEU A 96 25.35 -19.74 1.92
N LYS A 97 25.30 -19.73 3.26
CA LYS A 97 25.66 -18.58 4.12
C LYS A 97 24.86 -17.32 3.81
N LEU A 98 23.60 -17.49 3.43
CA LEU A 98 22.61 -16.43 3.26
C LEU A 98 21.84 -16.26 4.58
N GLU A 99 21.89 -15.07 5.17
CA GLU A 99 21.02 -14.71 6.29
C GLU A 99 19.55 -14.71 5.86
N VAL A 100 18.67 -15.40 6.58
CA VAL A 100 17.22 -15.31 6.37
C VAL A 100 16.68 -14.15 7.19
N ILE A 101 16.07 -13.17 6.51
CA ILE A 101 15.50 -11.96 7.10
C ILE A 101 13.99 -12.00 6.85
N PRO A 102 13.18 -12.61 7.74
CA PRO A 102 11.74 -12.71 7.55
C PRO A 102 11.05 -11.33 7.62
N ALA A 103 10.16 -11.07 6.67
CA ALA A 103 9.28 -9.91 6.68
C ALA A 103 8.08 -10.14 7.60
N VAL A 104 7.90 -9.25 8.57
CA VAL A 104 6.86 -9.27 9.60
C VAL A 104 6.22 -7.88 9.70
N CYS A 105 5.22 -7.74 10.58
CA CYS A 105 4.58 -6.44 10.88
C CYS A 105 4.03 -5.75 9.61
N SER A 106 3.23 -6.46 8.81
CA SER A 106 2.64 -5.92 7.58
C SER A 106 1.45 -5.00 7.86
N PHE A 107 1.71 -3.76 8.26
CA PHE A 107 0.68 -2.76 8.60
C PHE A 107 0.04 -2.03 7.40
N GLY A 108 0.73 -1.95 6.26
CA GLY A 108 0.14 -1.40 5.04
C GLY A 108 -0.61 -2.45 4.23
N TYR A 109 0.05 -3.58 3.96
CA TYR A 109 -0.54 -4.76 3.30
C TYR A 109 -0.97 -5.79 4.35
N SER A 110 -2.07 -5.52 5.04
CA SER A 110 -2.41 -6.22 6.29
C SER A 110 -3.25 -7.49 6.16
N ALA A 111 -3.47 -8.02 4.96
CA ALA A 111 -4.32 -9.19 4.74
C ALA A 111 -3.96 -10.38 5.65
N GLY A 112 -2.68 -10.57 5.99
CA GLY A 112 -2.25 -11.61 6.93
C GLY A 112 -2.76 -11.38 8.36
N ILE A 113 -2.65 -10.15 8.87
CA ILE A 113 -3.20 -9.76 10.18
C ILE A 113 -4.73 -9.84 10.16
N LEU A 114 -5.36 -9.34 9.08
CA LEU A 114 -6.81 -9.28 8.93
C LEU A 114 -7.45 -10.65 8.70
N ALA A 115 -6.70 -11.65 8.26
CA ALA A 115 -7.16 -13.04 8.19
C ALA A 115 -7.48 -13.63 9.57
N HIS A 116 -6.92 -13.05 10.65
CA HIS A 116 -7.23 -13.44 12.03
C HIS A 116 -8.56 -12.89 12.50
N ASP A 117 -8.78 -11.61 12.22
CA ASP A 117 -10.03 -10.90 12.47
C ASP A 117 -10.09 -9.68 11.53
N PRO A 118 -11.04 -9.63 10.59
CA PRO A 118 -11.15 -8.52 9.66
C PRO A 118 -11.59 -7.21 10.35
N ASN A 119 -12.14 -7.29 11.56
CA ASN A 119 -12.47 -6.11 12.37
C ASN A 119 -11.24 -5.39 12.91
N LEU A 120 -10.02 -5.84 12.60
CA LEU A 120 -8.76 -5.14 12.91
C LEU A 120 -8.34 -4.13 11.83
N ALA A 121 -9.08 -4.02 10.72
CA ALA A 121 -8.83 -3.07 9.63
C ALA A 121 -8.89 -1.62 10.10
N GLU A 122 -8.02 -0.73 9.63
CA GLU A 122 -8.26 0.71 9.80
C GLU A 122 -9.61 1.07 9.16
N ALA A 123 -10.39 1.92 9.83
CA ALA A 123 -11.77 2.14 9.43
C ALA A 123 -12.16 3.62 9.53
N MET A 124 -12.74 4.14 8.46
CA MET A 124 -13.14 5.54 8.35
C MET A 124 -14.53 5.74 8.99
N PRO A 125 -14.75 6.83 9.73
CA PRO A 125 -16.02 7.11 10.38
C PRO A 125 -17.10 7.49 9.35
N VAL A 126 -18.29 6.96 9.57
CA VAL A 126 -19.54 7.37 8.94
C VAL A 126 -20.45 7.88 10.05
N ARG A 127 -21.04 9.07 9.88
CA ARG A 127 -21.66 9.80 11.00
C ARG A 127 -23.07 10.24 10.68
N GLN A 128 -23.98 9.93 11.59
CA GLN A 128 -25.34 10.46 11.65
C GLN A 128 -26.09 10.27 10.32
N ILE A 129 -25.96 9.09 9.71
CA ILE A 129 -26.67 8.78 8.47
C ILE A 129 -28.14 8.61 8.78
N PRO A 130 -29.04 9.29 8.04
CA PRO A 130 -30.46 9.27 8.34
C PRO A 130 -31.07 7.96 7.86
N PHE A 131 -31.70 7.22 8.77
CA PHE A 131 -32.46 6.02 8.48
C PHE A 131 -33.93 6.23 8.85
N VAL A 132 -34.84 5.50 8.20
CA VAL A 132 -36.26 5.41 8.54
C VAL A 132 -36.65 3.94 8.64
N VAL A 133 -37.47 3.63 9.64
CA VAL A 133 -37.96 2.28 9.87
C VAL A 133 -39.17 1.99 8.98
N HIS A 134 -39.12 0.82 8.33
CA HIS A 134 -40.22 0.22 7.58
C HIS A 134 -40.45 -1.20 8.11
N GLY A 135 -41.50 -1.39 8.89
CA GLY A 135 -41.76 -2.63 9.61
C GLY A 135 -40.67 -2.92 10.63
N ASP A 136 -39.89 -3.97 10.39
CA ASP A 136 -38.78 -4.42 11.24
C ASP A 136 -37.40 -4.08 10.66
N VAL A 137 -37.32 -3.27 9.60
CA VAL A 137 -36.06 -2.92 8.93
C VAL A 137 -35.88 -1.40 8.91
N ALA A 138 -34.71 -0.91 9.28
CA ALA A 138 -34.33 0.47 9.03
C ALA A 138 -33.59 0.59 7.69
N LYS A 139 -33.98 1.57 6.88
CA LYS A 139 -33.38 1.87 5.57
C LYS A 139 -32.92 3.31 5.50
N LEU A 140 -31.94 3.62 4.65
CA LEU A 140 -31.50 4.98 4.38
C LEU A 140 -32.68 5.87 3.93
N VAL A 141 -32.78 7.08 4.49
CA VAL A 141 -33.75 8.11 4.05
C VAL A 141 -33.29 8.71 2.73
N ASP A 142 -34.17 8.71 1.72
CA ASP A 142 -33.95 9.38 0.44
C ASP A 142 -32.59 9.04 -0.22
N GLY A 143 -32.27 7.74 -0.32
CA GLY A 143 -31.08 7.21 -1.02
C GLY A 143 -31.10 7.36 -2.54
N GLY A 144 -31.58 8.50 -3.04
CA GLY A 144 -31.73 8.77 -4.46
C GLY A 144 -30.39 8.72 -5.21
N THR A 145 -30.46 8.39 -6.50
CA THR A 145 -29.29 8.37 -7.37
C THR A 145 -28.80 9.81 -7.59
N LEU A 146 -27.59 10.11 -7.10
CA LEU A 146 -26.97 11.43 -7.18
C LEU A 146 -26.40 11.72 -8.56
N VAL A 147 -25.97 10.67 -9.25
CA VAL A 147 -25.59 10.71 -10.66
C VAL A 147 -26.27 9.56 -11.37
N THR A 148 -27.30 9.87 -12.15
CA THR A 148 -27.84 9.01 -13.19
C THR A 148 -27.09 9.36 -14.48
N GLY A 149 -26.36 8.40 -15.02
CA GLY A 149 -25.56 8.59 -16.23
C GLY A 149 -25.67 7.36 -17.14
N ASP A 150 -26.88 7.13 -17.64
CA ASP A 150 -27.19 6.21 -18.75
C ASP A 150 -26.78 6.81 -20.11
N PHE A 151 -26.28 8.05 -20.14
CA PHE A 151 -25.85 8.74 -21.36
C PHE A 151 -26.96 8.89 -22.42
N GLU A 152 -28.22 8.89 -22.00
CA GLU A 152 -29.40 8.97 -22.88
C GLU A 152 -29.68 10.40 -23.38
N GLU A 153 -29.49 11.39 -22.51
CA GLU A 153 -29.73 12.79 -22.86
C GLU A 153 -28.45 13.44 -23.41
N HIS A 154 -28.45 13.78 -24.70
CA HIS A 154 -27.32 14.44 -25.35
C HIS A 154 -27.72 15.36 -26.50
N HIS A 155 -26.89 16.37 -26.77
CA HIS A 155 -26.98 17.22 -27.95
C HIS A 155 -25.78 16.96 -28.87
N GLY A 156 -26.03 16.23 -29.97
CA GLY A 156 -24.94 15.69 -30.79
C GLY A 156 -24.14 14.68 -29.97
N HIS A 157 -22.86 14.95 -29.70
CA HIS A 157 -22.00 14.08 -28.88
C HIS A 157 -21.78 14.62 -27.45
N ALA A 158 -22.39 15.75 -27.09
CA ALA A 158 -22.27 16.35 -25.75
C ALA A 158 -23.40 15.83 -24.84
N PHE A 159 -23.04 15.14 -23.76
CA PHE A 159 -24.00 14.57 -22.81
C PHE A 159 -24.51 15.62 -21.83
N SER A 160 -25.83 15.68 -21.66
CA SER A 160 -26.50 16.54 -20.68
C SER A 160 -26.26 16.03 -19.26
N GLY A 161 -26.37 16.93 -18.27
CA GLY A 161 -26.28 16.56 -16.85
C GLY A 161 -24.86 16.31 -16.31
N TRP A 162 -23.82 16.37 -17.16
CA TRP A 162 -22.42 16.38 -16.77
C TRP A 162 -21.86 17.81 -16.72
N ASN A 163 -21.00 18.11 -15.74
CA ASN A 163 -20.40 19.44 -15.64
C ASN A 163 -19.17 19.62 -16.54
N PHE A 164 -18.62 18.53 -17.04
CA PHE A 164 -17.43 18.52 -17.89
C PHE A 164 -17.43 17.25 -18.75
N GLN A 165 -16.96 17.38 -19.99
CA GLN A 165 -16.70 16.30 -20.94
C GLN A 165 -15.50 16.68 -21.82
N ASP A 166 -14.51 15.81 -21.94
CA ASP A 166 -13.40 16.00 -22.88
C ASP A 166 -13.86 15.72 -24.33
N GLU A 167 -13.60 16.66 -25.24
CA GLU A 167 -13.70 16.49 -26.71
C GLU A 167 -14.98 15.80 -27.27
N PRO A 168 -16.20 16.34 -27.02
CA PRO A 168 -17.42 15.83 -27.65
C PRO A 168 -17.32 15.82 -29.18
N GLY A 169 -17.48 14.66 -29.80
CA GLY A 169 -17.43 14.46 -31.25
C GLY A 169 -16.04 14.28 -31.85
N ALA A 170 -14.98 14.27 -31.03
CA ALA A 170 -13.61 14.01 -31.47
C ALA A 170 -12.91 12.92 -30.66
N GLY A 171 -13.16 12.85 -29.35
CA GLY A 171 -12.63 11.81 -28.46
C GLY A 171 -13.70 11.09 -27.64
N THR A 172 -14.86 11.73 -27.43
CA THR A 172 -16.02 11.16 -26.74
C THR A 172 -17.26 11.30 -27.62
N PHE A 173 -18.08 10.26 -27.71
CA PHE A 173 -19.19 10.18 -28.66
C PHE A 173 -20.41 9.54 -27.99
N ALA A 174 -21.59 10.14 -28.19
CA ALA A 174 -22.85 9.42 -28.05
C ALA A 174 -22.92 8.31 -29.10
N ASP A 175 -23.03 7.06 -28.65
CA ASP A 175 -23.09 5.87 -29.49
C ASP A 175 -24.42 5.13 -29.28
N GLY A 176 -25.29 5.19 -30.28
CA GLY A 176 -26.56 4.49 -30.27
C GLY A 176 -26.51 3.06 -30.79
N ALA A 177 -25.35 2.54 -31.21
CA ALA A 177 -25.21 1.19 -31.75
C ALA A 177 -24.72 0.19 -30.71
N VAL A 178 -23.74 0.57 -29.89
CA VAL A 178 -23.19 -0.26 -28.82
C VAL A 178 -23.55 0.38 -27.48
N ARG A 179 -24.44 -0.29 -26.74
CA ARG A 179 -24.95 0.15 -25.45
C ARG A 179 -25.22 -1.04 -24.54
N HIS A 180 -25.29 -0.80 -23.25
CA HIS A 180 -25.71 -1.77 -22.25
C HIS A 180 -27.20 -1.57 -21.94
N GLY A 181 -27.57 -0.35 -21.55
CA GLY A 181 -28.93 0.09 -21.28
C GLY A 181 -29.48 1.01 -22.38
N GLY A 182 -30.74 1.43 -22.24
CA GLY A 182 -31.30 2.58 -22.95
C GLY A 182 -31.17 2.61 -24.48
N GLN A 183 -30.92 3.81 -25.01
CA GLN A 183 -30.76 4.20 -26.41
C GLN A 183 -29.32 4.59 -26.77
N SER A 184 -28.48 5.02 -25.83
CA SER A 184 -27.09 5.41 -26.10
C SER A 184 -26.13 5.07 -24.98
N SER A 185 -24.84 5.02 -25.30
CA SER A 185 -23.75 4.97 -24.33
C SER A 185 -22.69 6.03 -24.66
N MET A 186 -21.76 6.27 -23.74
CA MET A 186 -20.57 7.06 -24.04
C MET A 186 -19.46 6.17 -24.60
N ARG A 187 -19.18 6.34 -25.89
CA ARG A 187 -17.99 5.76 -26.53
C ARG A 187 -16.80 6.72 -26.42
N ILE A 188 -15.67 6.16 -25.99
CA ILE A 188 -14.34 6.75 -26.04
C ILE A 188 -13.56 6.08 -27.16
N GLU A 189 -13.00 6.88 -28.06
CA GLU A 189 -12.13 6.43 -29.14
C GLU A 189 -11.15 7.53 -29.51
N ASN A 190 -9.89 7.17 -29.75
CA ASN A 190 -8.90 8.08 -30.32
C ASN A 190 -8.52 7.68 -31.75
N PRO A 191 -8.23 8.68 -32.60
CA PRO A 191 -7.50 8.43 -33.84
C PRO A 191 -6.15 7.76 -33.56
N PRO A 192 -5.66 6.88 -34.46
CA PRO A 192 -4.35 6.25 -34.31
C PRO A 192 -3.23 7.28 -34.08
N GLY A 193 -2.39 7.04 -33.07
CA GLY A 193 -1.25 7.89 -32.73
C GLY A 193 -1.57 9.13 -31.89
N ILE A 194 -2.85 9.41 -31.60
CA ILE A 194 -3.25 10.50 -30.71
C ILE A 194 -3.43 9.99 -29.29
N ARG A 195 -2.88 10.73 -28.32
CA ARG A 195 -3.06 10.48 -26.89
C ARG A 195 -3.65 11.69 -26.18
N GLY A 196 -4.48 11.45 -25.19
CA GLY A 196 -5.14 12.53 -24.45
C GLY A 196 -6.14 12.02 -23.43
N ASN A 197 -6.63 12.91 -22.57
CA ASN A 197 -7.63 12.54 -21.59
C ASN A 197 -9.03 12.47 -22.23
N ARG A 198 -9.84 11.52 -21.78
CA ARG A 198 -11.21 11.27 -22.26
C ARG A 198 -12.11 11.04 -21.06
N ARG A 199 -12.58 12.11 -20.43
CA ARG A 199 -13.25 12.05 -19.14
C ARG A 199 -14.55 12.83 -19.15
N VAL A 200 -15.44 12.41 -18.28
CA VAL A 200 -16.56 13.22 -17.79
C VAL A 200 -16.38 13.51 -16.31
N SER A 201 -16.95 14.62 -15.84
CA SER A 201 -17.04 14.86 -14.40
C SER A 201 -18.34 15.53 -14.00
N LYS A 202 -18.78 15.22 -12.78
CA LYS A 202 -19.97 15.80 -12.18
C LYS A 202 -19.67 16.31 -10.79
N LEU A 203 -20.18 17.49 -10.48
CA LEU A 203 -20.17 18.07 -9.16
C LEU A 203 -21.39 17.54 -8.42
N VAL A 204 -21.14 16.90 -7.28
CA VAL A 204 -22.16 16.13 -6.55
C VAL A 204 -22.19 16.61 -5.13
N ARG A 205 -23.38 17.05 -4.68
CA ARG A 205 -23.62 17.33 -3.26
C ARG A 205 -23.66 16.02 -2.48
N VAL A 206 -22.93 15.99 -1.39
CA VAL A 206 -22.83 14.84 -0.49
C VAL A 206 -23.06 15.29 0.95
N ARG A 207 -23.44 14.36 1.81
CA ARG A 207 -23.43 14.56 3.26
C ARG A 207 -21.98 14.42 3.74
N PRO A 208 -21.51 15.27 4.64
CA PRO A 208 -20.27 15.02 5.37
C PRO A 208 -20.37 13.70 6.13
N TRP A 209 -19.28 12.94 6.11
CA TRP A 209 -19.08 11.67 6.78
C TRP A 209 -20.08 10.62 6.30
N GLY A 210 -20.42 10.65 5.01
CA GLY A 210 -21.26 9.68 4.32
C GLY A 210 -20.43 8.64 3.58
N GLN A 211 -21.04 7.49 3.33
CA GLN A 211 -20.46 6.40 2.53
C GLN A 211 -21.21 6.33 1.19
N TYR A 212 -20.45 6.30 0.11
CA TYR A 212 -20.98 6.35 -1.25
C TYR A 212 -20.44 5.21 -2.09
N HIS A 213 -21.31 4.65 -2.91
CA HIS A 213 -21.00 3.65 -3.93
C HIS A 213 -21.21 4.26 -5.30
N ALA A 214 -20.23 4.09 -6.19
CA ALA A 214 -20.41 4.36 -7.61
C ALA A 214 -20.18 3.12 -8.44
N SER A 215 -20.98 2.93 -9.47
CA SER A 215 -20.78 1.90 -10.48
C SER A 215 -20.93 2.41 -11.90
N ALA A 216 -20.32 1.69 -12.83
CA ALA A 216 -20.47 1.91 -14.27
C ALA A 216 -20.26 0.59 -15.02
N TRP A 217 -21.04 0.38 -16.07
CA TRP A 217 -20.82 -0.72 -17.00
C TRP A 217 -19.80 -0.30 -18.05
N ILE A 218 -18.77 -1.13 -18.26
CA ILE A 218 -17.68 -0.84 -19.19
C ILE A 218 -17.47 -2.02 -20.15
N ARG A 219 -17.40 -1.71 -21.44
CA ARG A 219 -17.02 -2.61 -22.53
C ARG A 219 -15.77 -2.06 -23.22
N THR A 220 -14.88 -2.93 -23.68
CA THR A 220 -13.70 -2.53 -24.46
C THR A 220 -13.49 -3.43 -25.67
N ALA A 221 -12.89 -2.87 -26.73
CA ALA A 221 -12.46 -3.61 -27.91
C ALA A 221 -11.10 -3.07 -28.39
N GLY A 222 -10.07 -3.91 -28.27
CA GLY A 222 -8.68 -3.58 -28.62
C GLY A 222 -8.14 -2.36 -27.88
N PHE A 223 -8.66 -2.05 -26.69
CA PHE A 223 -8.41 -0.79 -26.00
C PHE A 223 -7.04 -0.77 -25.32
N GLU A 224 -6.16 0.12 -25.77
CA GLU A 224 -4.75 0.14 -25.37
C GLU A 224 -4.52 0.67 -23.95
N SER A 225 -5.44 1.51 -23.44
CA SER A 225 -5.28 2.23 -22.18
C SER A 225 -6.21 1.75 -21.08
N ALA A 226 -6.53 0.45 -21.08
CA ALA A 226 -7.44 -0.16 -20.12
C ALA A 226 -7.05 0.15 -18.65
N GLY A 227 -5.76 0.02 -18.30
CA GLY A 227 -5.23 0.34 -16.96
C GLY A 227 -5.24 1.82 -16.56
N SER A 228 -5.52 2.74 -17.50
CA SER A 228 -5.70 4.17 -17.22
C SER A 228 -7.16 4.60 -17.16
N THR A 229 -8.09 3.64 -17.24
CA THR A 229 -9.52 3.87 -17.00
C THR A 229 -9.75 4.02 -15.51
N ARG A 230 -10.35 5.13 -15.08
CA ARG A 230 -10.54 5.46 -13.67
C ARG A 230 -11.94 5.97 -13.39
N MET A 231 -12.40 5.67 -12.19
CA MET A 231 -13.61 6.19 -11.58
C MET A 231 -13.23 6.60 -10.16
N PHE A 232 -13.44 7.86 -9.79
CA PHE A 232 -13.12 8.32 -8.42
C PHE A 232 -13.87 9.58 -8.03
N ALA A 233 -14.03 9.78 -6.72
CA ALA A 233 -14.44 11.05 -6.14
C ALA A 233 -13.21 11.86 -5.69
N MET A 234 -13.29 13.18 -5.82
CA MET A 234 -12.24 14.11 -5.41
C MET A 234 -12.86 15.28 -4.66
N SER A 235 -12.22 15.71 -3.57
CA SER A 235 -12.62 16.88 -2.81
C SER A 235 -12.38 18.18 -3.60
N PRO A 236 -13.02 19.29 -3.23
CA PRO A 236 -12.76 20.60 -3.83
C PRO A 236 -11.29 21.04 -3.72
N ALA A 237 -10.57 20.57 -2.69
CA ALA A 237 -9.15 20.85 -2.48
C ALA A 237 -8.22 19.93 -3.30
N GLY A 238 -8.76 19.01 -4.10
CA GLY A 238 -7.98 18.10 -4.95
C GLY A 238 -7.59 16.77 -4.30
N ARG A 239 -8.07 16.47 -3.08
CA ARG A 239 -7.83 15.17 -2.43
C ARG A 239 -8.69 14.10 -3.08
N VAL A 240 -8.08 13.05 -3.62
CA VAL A 240 -8.80 11.88 -4.13
C VAL A 240 -9.34 11.07 -2.93
N LEU A 241 -10.59 10.62 -3.02
CA LEU A 241 -11.31 9.96 -1.91
C LEU A 241 -11.52 8.45 -2.14
N SER A 242 -11.19 7.95 -3.32
CA SER A 242 -11.21 6.53 -3.68
C SER A 242 -10.04 6.21 -4.61
N HIS A 243 -9.35 5.11 -4.34
CA HIS A 243 -8.13 4.74 -5.05
C HIS A 243 -8.22 3.34 -5.68
N SER A 244 -9.41 2.79 -5.88
CA SER A 244 -9.58 1.46 -6.48
C SER A 244 -9.10 1.44 -7.93
N ASN A 245 -8.41 0.36 -8.30
CA ASN A 245 -8.16 0.03 -9.69
C ASN A 245 -9.39 -0.69 -10.23
N LEU A 246 -9.92 -0.26 -11.38
CA LEU A 246 -11.12 -0.88 -11.94
C LEU A 246 -10.83 -2.26 -12.56
N GLY A 247 -9.57 -2.56 -12.89
CA GLY A 247 -9.24 -3.84 -13.54
C GLY A 247 -9.82 -3.99 -14.96
N VAL A 248 -10.13 -2.86 -15.62
CA VAL A 248 -10.58 -2.85 -17.03
C VAL A 248 -9.54 -3.54 -17.89
N ARG A 249 -9.99 -4.44 -18.78
CA ARG A 249 -9.17 -5.24 -19.68
C ARG A 249 -9.15 -4.63 -21.09
N ARG A 250 -8.14 -5.00 -21.87
CA ARG A 250 -7.99 -4.59 -23.28
C ARG A 250 -9.23 -4.94 -24.12
N ASP A 251 -9.75 -6.14 -23.90
CA ASP A 251 -10.95 -6.67 -24.52
C ASP A 251 -11.85 -7.22 -23.41
N GLN A 252 -13.06 -6.68 -23.30
CA GLN A 252 -14.09 -7.19 -22.40
C GLN A 252 -15.49 -6.86 -22.91
N GLU A 253 -16.41 -7.79 -22.69
CA GLU A 253 -17.84 -7.48 -22.75
C GLU A 253 -18.24 -6.56 -21.59
N TRP A 254 -19.47 -6.04 -21.65
CA TRP A 254 -20.04 -5.24 -20.58
C TRP A 254 -19.83 -5.91 -19.22
N THR A 255 -19.06 -5.23 -18.37
CA THR A 255 -18.75 -5.66 -17.01
C THR A 255 -18.98 -4.47 -16.11
N GLU A 256 -19.69 -4.66 -15.00
CA GLU A 256 -19.87 -3.62 -13.99
C GLU A 256 -18.59 -3.46 -13.16
N HIS A 257 -18.21 -2.21 -12.91
CA HIS A 257 -17.10 -1.86 -12.05
C HIS A 257 -17.59 -0.99 -10.92
N HIS A 258 -16.89 -1.04 -9.78
CA HIS A 258 -17.33 -0.35 -8.57
C HIS A 258 -16.21 0.47 -7.94
N ILE A 259 -16.61 1.54 -7.26
CA ILE A 259 -15.81 2.18 -6.22
C ILE A 259 -16.69 2.45 -5.00
N VAL A 260 -16.06 2.50 -3.83
CA VAL A 260 -16.67 3.01 -2.61
C VAL A 260 -15.78 4.11 -2.04
N PHE A 261 -16.38 5.20 -1.55
CA PHE A 261 -15.64 6.27 -0.88
C PHE A 261 -16.39 6.83 0.33
N ASN A 262 -15.61 7.40 1.24
CA ASN A 262 -16.11 8.22 2.34
C ASN A 262 -15.99 9.70 1.95
N SER A 263 -17.04 10.50 2.13
CA SER A 263 -17.01 11.92 1.77
C SER A 263 -16.15 12.78 2.71
N LEU A 264 -15.66 12.23 3.84
CA LEU A 264 -14.97 12.97 4.89
C LEU A 264 -15.80 14.17 5.36
N ASP A 265 -15.21 15.30 5.72
CA ASP A 265 -15.96 16.48 6.13
C ASP A 265 -16.58 17.26 4.95
N HIS A 266 -16.48 16.75 3.71
CA HIS A 266 -16.91 17.47 2.52
C HIS A 266 -18.44 17.42 2.32
N ARG A 267 -18.99 18.52 1.81
CA ARG A 267 -20.41 18.67 1.42
C ARG A 267 -20.62 18.54 -0.08
N GLU A 268 -19.54 18.48 -0.83
CA GLU A 268 -19.53 18.41 -2.27
C GLU A 268 -18.26 17.69 -2.71
N VAL A 269 -18.37 16.85 -3.74
CA VAL A 269 -17.26 16.18 -4.38
C VAL A 269 -17.37 16.31 -5.88
N ARG A 270 -16.24 16.25 -6.57
CA ARG A 270 -16.19 16.06 -8.01
C ARG A 270 -16.01 14.58 -8.30
N PHE A 271 -17.03 13.96 -8.87
CA PHE A 271 -16.99 12.60 -9.36
C PHE A 271 -16.45 12.59 -10.80
N TYR A 272 -15.43 11.77 -11.04
CA TYR A 272 -14.80 11.60 -12.34
C TYR A 272 -14.97 10.17 -12.85
N LEU A 273 -15.13 10.05 -14.17
CA LEU A 273 -15.13 8.78 -14.87
C LEU A 273 -14.52 8.97 -16.27
N GLY A 274 -13.67 8.03 -16.69
CA GLY A 274 -13.11 8.01 -18.03
C GLY A 274 -11.65 7.56 -18.04
N VAL A 275 -10.88 8.03 -19.02
CA VAL A 275 -9.53 7.52 -19.29
C VAL A 275 -8.52 8.65 -19.29
N TRP A 276 -7.41 8.43 -18.59
CA TRP A 276 -6.24 9.33 -18.61
C TRP A 276 -5.22 8.80 -19.62
N ASP A 277 -4.62 9.69 -20.41
CA ASP A 277 -3.63 9.31 -21.42
C ASP A 277 -4.13 8.18 -22.37
N CYS A 278 -5.37 8.32 -22.84
CA CYS A 278 -6.08 7.38 -23.69
C CYS A 278 -5.32 7.14 -25.00
N GLY A 279 -5.03 5.89 -25.31
CA GLY A 279 -4.49 5.41 -26.58
C GLY A 279 -5.59 4.94 -27.53
N GLY A 280 -5.23 4.05 -28.46
CA GLY A 280 -6.13 3.52 -29.47
C GLY A 280 -7.12 2.47 -28.97
N GLY A 281 -8.00 2.05 -29.88
CA GLY A 281 -9.10 1.13 -29.60
C GLY A 281 -10.36 1.85 -29.10
N LYS A 282 -11.35 1.09 -28.65
CA LYS A 282 -12.64 1.62 -28.21
C LYS A 282 -12.99 1.18 -26.80
N LEU A 283 -13.55 2.09 -26.04
CA LEU A 283 -14.15 1.83 -24.74
C LEU A 283 -15.55 2.43 -24.74
N TRP A 284 -16.52 1.72 -24.18
CA TRP A 284 -17.87 2.24 -23.94
C TRP A 284 -18.16 2.23 -22.45
N ILE A 285 -18.82 3.28 -21.99
CA ILE A 285 -19.29 3.45 -20.61
C ILE A 285 -20.79 3.64 -20.66
N ASP A 286 -21.50 2.95 -19.78
CA ASP A 286 -22.95 3.02 -19.68
C ASP A 286 -23.44 2.81 -18.24
N ASP A 287 -24.71 3.12 -17.99
CA ASP A 287 -25.42 2.88 -16.73
C ASP A 287 -24.64 3.34 -15.48
N VAL A 288 -24.13 4.57 -15.52
CA VAL A 288 -23.37 5.14 -14.40
C VAL A 288 -24.33 5.48 -13.26
N ARG A 289 -23.98 4.99 -12.08
CA ARG A 289 -24.71 5.25 -10.83
C ARG A 289 -23.75 5.78 -9.77
N LEU A 290 -24.18 6.79 -9.03
CA LEU A 290 -23.57 7.19 -7.75
C LEU A 290 -24.68 7.36 -6.72
N VAL A 291 -24.57 6.65 -5.60
CA VAL A 291 -25.54 6.65 -4.50
C VAL A 291 -24.86 6.71 -3.14
N GLU A 292 -25.59 7.22 -2.14
CA GLU A 292 -25.26 7.01 -0.74
C GLU A 292 -25.65 5.57 -0.37
N GLU A 293 -24.67 4.76 0.03
CA GLU A 293 -24.85 3.32 0.23
C GLU A 293 -24.12 2.92 1.51
N PRO A 294 -24.80 3.04 2.67
CA PRO A 294 -24.17 2.83 3.96
C PRO A 294 -23.98 1.34 4.29
N LEU A 295 -23.08 1.08 5.25
CA LEU A 295 -22.83 -0.21 5.92
C LEU A 295 -22.00 -1.22 5.12
N VAL A 296 -21.58 -0.92 3.89
CA VAL A 296 -20.62 -1.75 3.14
C VAL A 296 -19.28 -1.75 3.89
N ASN A 297 -18.67 -2.93 4.08
CA ASN A 297 -17.42 -3.09 4.81
C ASN A 297 -17.48 -2.54 6.26
N LEU A 298 -18.60 -2.76 6.95
CA LEU A 298 -18.82 -2.35 8.34
C LEU A 298 -17.84 -3.03 9.31
N VAL A 299 -16.99 -2.23 9.97
CA VAL A 299 -16.01 -2.69 10.98
C VAL A 299 -16.61 -2.59 12.38
N ARG A 300 -16.49 -3.67 13.17
CA ARG A 300 -17.04 -3.80 14.53
C ARG A 300 -15.95 -4.12 15.55
N ARG A 301 -15.45 -3.11 16.26
CA ARG A 301 -14.52 -3.24 17.40
C ARG A 301 -14.69 -2.08 18.39
N PRO A 302 -14.15 -2.12 19.63
CA PRO A 302 -14.32 -1.05 20.61
C PRO A 302 -13.96 0.34 20.10
N GLY A 303 -12.89 0.47 19.30
CA GLY A 303 -12.48 1.73 18.69
C GLY A 303 -13.31 2.17 17.47
N CYS A 304 -14.30 1.38 17.06
CA CYS A 304 -15.18 1.60 15.92
C CYS A 304 -16.65 1.32 16.31
N PRO A 305 -17.23 2.13 17.21
CA PRO A 305 -18.57 1.86 17.72
C PRO A 305 -19.66 2.01 16.66
N LEU A 306 -20.69 1.17 16.75
CA LEU A 306 -21.97 1.36 16.07
C LEU A 306 -22.92 2.10 17.02
N LEU A 307 -23.43 3.25 16.58
CA LEU A 307 -24.40 4.05 17.32
C LEU A 307 -25.68 4.18 16.49
N VAL A 308 -26.81 3.76 17.07
CA VAL A 308 -28.15 3.92 16.50
C VAL A 308 -28.93 4.81 17.44
N GLN A 309 -29.27 6.01 16.99
CA GLN A 309 -29.86 7.05 17.81
C GLN A 309 -31.19 7.49 17.23
N ASP A 310 -32.10 7.92 18.09
CA ASP A 310 -33.29 8.65 17.67
C ASP A 310 -32.89 9.93 16.94
N ALA A 311 -33.51 10.23 15.80
CA ALA A 311 -33.14 11.41 15.01
C ALA A 311 -33.53 12.72 15.71
N ASP A 312 -34.60 12.72 16.50
CA ASP A 312 -35.20 13.89 17.12
C ASP A 312 -34.97 13.98 18.64
N GLY A 313 -34.35 12.96 19.24
CA GLY A 313 -34.26 12.79 20.69
C GLY A 313 -32.88 12.33 21.16
N PRO A 314 -32.62 12.37 22.47
CA PRO A 314 -31.34 11.96 23.04
C PRO A 314 -31.19 10.43 23.15
N THR A 315 -32.19 9.65 22.71
CA THR A 315 -32.23 8.21 22.95
C THR A 315 -31.23 7.49 22.06
N THR A 316 -30.28 6.79 22.67
CA THR A 316 -29.45 5.79 21.99
C THR A 316 -30.06 4.40 22.19
N TYR A 317 -30.24 3.69 21.09
CA TYR A 317 -30.76 2.32 21.06
C TYR A 317 -29.63 1.31 21.26
N VAL A 318 -29.98 0.16 21.83
CA VAL A 318 -29.05 -0.86 22.28
C VAL A 318 -29.18 -2.11 21.39
N GLU A 319 -28.06 -2.52 20.80
CA GLU A 319 -27.96 -3.77 20.04
C GLU A 319 -28.32 -4.99 20.91
N GLY A 320 -28.98 -5.99 20.33
CA GLY A 320 -29.53 -7.15 21.02
C GLY A 320 -30.82 -6.88 21.80
N ARG A 321 -31.18 -5.62 22.04
CA ARG A 321 -32.43 -5.22 22.73
C ARG A 321 -33.41 -4.53 21.80
N ASP A 322 -32.96 -3.47 21.12
CA ASP A 322 -33.80 -2.65 20.24
C ASP A 322 -33.63 -3.03 18.78
N PHE A 323 -32.43 -3.47 18.40
CA PHE A 323 -32.13 -3.98 17.07
C PHE A 323 -31.23 -5.20 17.18
N ALA A 324 -31.31 -6.09 16.20
CA ALA A 324 -30.50 -7.29 16.12
C ALA A 324 -29.02 -6.94 15.89
N GLU A 325 -28.13 -7.90 16.14
CA GLU A 325 -26.71 -7.71 15.87
C GLU A 325 -26.47 -7.37 14.39
N LEU A 326 -25.79 -6.24 14.13
CA LEU A 326 -25.49 -5.77 12.78
C LEU A 326 -24.03 -6.05 12.41
N ARG A 327 -23.78 -7.10 11.64
CA ARG A 327 -22.47 -7.43 11.09
C ARG A 327 -22.53 -7.46 9.58
N ASP A 328 -21.43 -7.09 8.95
CA ASP A 328 -21.20 -7.35 7.54
C ASP A 328 -20.68 -8.79 7.39
N PRO A 329 -21.44 -9.70 6.75
CA PRO A 329 -21.05 -11.09 6.61
C PRO A 329 -19.91 -11.31 5.60
N GLN A 330 -19.63 -10.34 4.72
CA GLN A 330 -18.59 -10.44 3.68
C GLN A 330 -17.29 -9.73 4.07
N LEU A 331 -17.30 -8.96 5.16
CA LEU A 331 -16.15 -8.21 5.67
C LEU A 331 -14.88 -9.06 5.73
N GLY A 332 -13.91 -8.75 4.87
CA GLY A 332 -12.59 -9.38 4.89
C GLY A 332 -12.62 -10.88 4.57
N THR A 333 -13.53 -11.33 3.70
CA THR A 333 -13.64 -12.75 3.31
C THR A 333 -13.55 -13.00 1.80
N THR A 334 -13.41 -11.95 0.98
CA THR A 334 -13.52 -12.02 -0.48
C THR A 334 -12.23 -11.56 -1.15
N PRO A 335 -11.60 -12.39 -2.02
CA PRO A 335 -11.88 -13.81 -2.25
C PRO A 335 -11.42 -14.74 -1.11
N TRP A 336 -10.61 -14.23 -0.18
CA TRP A 336 -10.04 -15.01 0.92
C TRP A 336 -10.15 -14.27 2.25
N LYS A 337 -9.94 -15.00 3.36
CA LYS A 337 -9.86 -14.39 4.69
C LYS A 337 -8.75 -13.33 4.74
N GLY A 338 -9.12 -12.13 5.21
CA GLY A 338 -8.26 -10.96 5.29
C GLY A 338 -8.28 -10.07 4.04
N GLU A 339 -8.98 -10.47 2.98
CA GLU A 339 -9.15 -9.69 1.75
C GLU A 339 -10.57 -9.13 1.66
N PHE A 340 -10.68 -7.90 1.18
CA PHE A 340 -11.91 -7.13 1.14
C PHE A 340 -12.26 -6.86 -0.31
N ASP A 341 -13.54 -7.03 -0.64
CA ASP A 341 -14.12 -6.54 -1.87
C ASP A 341 -14.34 -5.02 -1.81
N VAL A 342 -14.37 -4.41 -3.00
CA VAL A 342 -14.65 -2.98 -3.14
C VAL A 342 -16.11 -2.69 -2.79
N TYR A 343 -17.02 -3.60 -3.18
CA TYR A 343 -18.45 -3.46 -3.00
C TYR A 343 -19.14 -4.82 -2.99
N HIS A 344 -20.18 -4.90 -2.17
CA HIS A 344 -21.16 -5.98 -2.07
C HIS A 344 -22.46 -5.42 -1.47
N GLU A 345 -23.53 -6.22 -1.49
CA GLU A 345 -24.78 -5.83 -0.85
C GLU A 345 -24.57 -5.58 0.66
N PRO A 346 -24.87 -4.38 1.19
CA PRO A 346 -24.62 -4.05 2.58
C PRO A 346 -25.52 -4.86 3.53
N PRO A 347 -25.08 -5.09 4.77
CA PRO A 347 -25.93 -5.71 5.79
C PRO A 347 -27.09 -4.78 6.17
N VAL A 348 -28.18 -5.38 6.63
CA VAL A 348 -29.44 -4.67 6.91
C VAL A 348 -29.64 -4.51 8.42
N LEU A 349 -29.94 -3.29 8.86
CA LEU A 349 -30.32 -3.01 10.26
C LEU A 349 -31.75 -3.51 10.52
N ARG A 350 -31.88 -4.55 11.35
CA ARG A 350 -33.16 -5.18 11.71
C ARG A 350 -33.53 -4.91 13.16
N LEU A 351 -34.79 -4.62 13.43
CA LEU A 351 -35.30 -4.42 14.77
C LEU A 351 -35.49 -5.74 15.51
N SER A 352 -35.27 -5.73 16.83
CA SER A 352 -35.55 -6.89 17.68
C SER A 352 -37.05 -7.00 18.00
N PRO A 353 -37.57 -8.21 18.28
CA PRO A 353 -38.91 -8.35 18.83
C PRO A 353 -39.10 -7.53 20.11
N GLY A 354 -40.15 -6.72 20.18
CA GLY A 354 -40.40 -5.84 21.32
C GLY A 354 -39.47 -4.61 21.40
N SER A 355 -38.85 -4.23 20.28
CA SER A 355 -38.03 -3.02 20.18
C SER A 355 -38.74 -1.77 20.69
N ARG A 356 -37.95 -0.86 21.27
CA ARG A 356 -38.42 0.50 21.57
C ARG A 356 -38.48 1.38 20.32
N ILE A 357 -37.80 0.99 19.25
CA ILE A 357 -37.84 1.66 17.95
C ILE A 357 -39.18 1.32 17.28
N ARG A 358 -39.84 2.33 16.72
CA ARG A 358 -41.18 2.19 16.11
C ARG A 358 -41.11 2.24 14.59
N ASP A 359 -42.11 1.65 13.94
CA ASP A 359 -42.32 1.82 12.50
C ASP A 359 -42.47 3.31 12.14
N GLY A 360 -41.89 3.71 11.00
CA GLY A 360 -41.82 5.11 10.57
C GLY A 360 -40.86 6.00 11.38
N GLN A 361 -40.19 5.47 12.41
CA GLN A 361 -39.27 6.28 13.21
C GLN A 361 -38.00 6.61 12.43
N HIS A 362 -37.55 7.86 12.55
CA HIS A 362 -36.29 8.32 12.00
C HIS A 362 -35.14 8.07 12.98
N LEU A 363 -34.02 7.62 12.45
CA LEU A 363 -32.81 7.27 13.20
C LEU A 363 -31.59 7.97 12.61
N HIS A 364 -30.60 8.23 13.45
CA HIS A 364 -29.24 8.52 13.02
C HIS A 364 -28.33 7.33 13.32
N VAL A 365 -27.67 6.81 12.28
CA VAL A 365 -26.75 5.68 12.37
C VAL A 365 -25.32 6.18 12.13
N SER A 366 -24.43 5.93 13.11
CA SER A 366 -23.00 6.21 12.99
C SER A 366 -22.20 4.92 13.18
N TYR A 367 -21.17 4.72 12.37
CA TYR A 367 -20.36 3.50 12.35
C TYR A 367 -19.01 3.78 11.68
N TYR A 368 -18.23 2.73 11.43
CA TYR A 368 -16.95 2.84 10.73
C TYR A 368 -16.88 1.76 9.64
N HIS A 369 -16.22 2.07 8.53
CA HIS A 369 -16.05 1.13 7.44
C HIS A 369 -14.61 1.07 6.95
N ALA A 370 -14.18 -0.11 6.52
CA ALA A 370 -12.92 -0.27 5.82
C ALA A 370 -13.06 0.24 4.37
N VAL A 371 -11.94 0.68 3.79
CA VAL A 371 -11.84 1.07 2.39
C VAL A 371 -10.67 0.35 1.75
N THR A 372 -10.86 -0.09 0.51
CA THR A 372 -9.82 -0.74 -0.28
C THR A 372 -9.01 0.30 -1.06
N ILE A 373 -7.70 0.09 -1.16
CA ILE A 373 -6.82 0.84 -2.05
C ILE A 373 -6.34 -0.07 -3.18
N TYR A 374 -6.34 0.46 -4.41
CA TYR A 374 -5.94 -0.26 -5.62
C TYR A 374 -6.67 -1.59 -5.80
N ASP A 375 -5.93 -2.70 -5.84
CA ASP A 375 -6.40 -4.05 -6.08
C ASP A 375 -6.71 -4.80 -4.76
N GLY A 376 -7.17 -4.08 -3.73
CA GLY A 376 -7.66 -4.67 -2.47
C GLY A 376 -6.79 -4.47 -1.23
N GLN A 377 -5.82 -3.56 -1.25
CA GLN A 377 -5.02 -3.25 -0.06
C GLN A 377 -5.91 -2.65 1.04
N VAL A 378 -5.84 -3.24 2.23
CA VAL A 378 -6.48 -2.71 3.45
C VAL A 378 -5.45 -2.68 4.59
N PRO A 379 -5.08 -1.50 5.11
CA PRO A 379 -4.26 -1.37 6.32
C PRO A 379 -5.01 -1.82 7.57
N CYS A 380 -4.32 -2.36 8.57
CA CYS A 380 -4.87 -2.55 9.92
C CYS A 380 -4.70 -1.30 10.80
N SER A 381 -5.46 -1.22 11.89
CA SER A 381 -5.32 -0.10 12.85
C SER A 381 -3.90 -0.01 13.41
N LEU A 382 -3.43 1.22 13.61
CA LEU A 382 -2.11 1.49 14.19
C LEU A 382 -2.10 1.32 15.71
N SER A 383 -3.26 1.32 16.37
CA SER A 383 -3.35 1.40 17.83
C SER A 383 -4.14 0.26 18.50
N GLU A 384 -4.98 -0.47 17.77
CA GLU A 384 -5.83 -1.54 18.30
C GLU A 384 -4.99 -2.64 18.98
N PRO A 385 -5.14 -2.87 20.30
CA PRO A 385 -4.32 -3.84 21.03
C PRO A 385 -4.29 -5.24 20.41
N ARG A 386 -5.42 -5.71 19.88
CA ARG A 386 -5.52 -7.05 19.29
C ARG A 386 -4.65 -7.21 18.03
N VAL A 387 -4.34 -6.13 17.31
CA VAL A 387 -3.37 -6.17 16.20
C VAL A 387 -1.98 -6.58 16.72
N PHE A 388 -1.54 -6.00 17.83
CA PHE A 388 -0.25 -6.30 18.43
C PHE A 388 -0.17 -7.71 19.02
N GLU A 389 -1.29 -8.24 19.52
CA GLU A 389 -1.36 -9.64 19.95
C GLU A 389 -1.16 -10.62 18.79
N VAL A 390 -1.78 -10.33 17.62
CA VAL A 390 -1.55 -11.11 16.39
C VAL A 390 -0.09 -10.99 15.96
N VAL A 391 0.45 -9.77 15.89
CA VAL A 391 1.85 -9.54 15.52
C VAL A 391 2.80 -10.30 16.45
N GLU A 392 2.59 -10.26 17.77
CA GLU A 392 3.43 -10.96 18.73
C GLU A 392 3.39 -12.49 18.55
N ASP A 393 2.21 -13.08 18.37
CA ASP A 393 2.07 -14.52 18.11
C ASP A 393 2.81 -14.94 16.84
N GLN A 394 2.65 -14.16 15.76
CA GLN A 394 3.28 -14.49 14.48
C GLN A 394 4.80 -14.30 14.51
N VAL A 395 5.31 -13.23 15.13
CA VAL A 395 6.75 -13.03 15.34
C VAL A 395 7.35 -14.18 16.17
N ARG A 396 6.64 -14.66 17.20
CA ARG A 396 7.10 -15.81 18.00
C ARG A 396 7.23 -17.07 17.15
N ARG A 397 6.24 -17.36 16.31
CA ARG A 397 6.28 -18.50 15.37
C ARG A 397 7.39 -18.38 14.34
N VAL A 398 7.65 -17.16 13.86
CA VAL A 398 8.79 -16.87 12.96
C VAL A 398 10.12 -17.14 13.66
N GLU A 399 10.29 -16.69 14.91
CA GLU A 399 11.48 -16.98 15.72
C GLU A 399 11.67 -18.49 15.91
N GLU A 400 10.60 -19.23 16.26
CA GLU A 400 10.65 -20.69 16.41
C GLU A 400 11.08 -21.41 15.13
N LEU A 401 10.59 -20.95 13.98
CA LEU A 401 10.83 -21.57 12.67
C LEU A 401 12.24 -21.28 12.12
N PHE A 402 12.65 -20.01 12.16
CA PHE A 402 13.87 -19.53 11.49
C PHE A 402 15.02 -19.21 12.44
N ARG A 403 14.74 -18.82 13.68
CA ARG A 403 15.72 -18.21 14.62
C ARG A 403 16.58 -17.15 13.94
N PRO A 404 15.96 -16.14 13.30
CA PRO A 404 16.68 -15.20 12.45
C PRO A 404 17.55 -14.23 13.27
N GLY A 405 18.65 -13.77 12.68
CA GLY A 405 19.47 -12.70 13.26
C GLY A 405 18.88 -11.30 13.04
N SER A 406 18.12 -11.14 11.96
CA SER A 406 17.51 -9.88 11.54
C SER A 406 16.02 -10.06 11.23
N TYR A 407 15.21 -9.04 11.52
CA TYR A 407 13.79 -8.98 11.19
C TYR A 407 13.52 -7.78 10.28
N PHE A 408 12.68 -7.99 9.26
CA PHE A 408 12.25 -6.93 8.37
C PHE A 408 10.83 -6.50 8.73
N LEU A 409 10.69 -5.30 9.29
CA LEU A 409 9.40 -4.68 9.55
C LEU A 409 8.89 -4.11 8.22
N SER A 410 7.72 -4.56 7.77
CA SER A 410 7.21 -4.15 6.45
C SER A 410 6.81 -2.67 6.49
N HIS A 411 5.76 -2.30 7.24
CA HIS A 411 5.38 -0.88 7.50
C HIS A 411 5.39 0.07 6.28
N ASP A 412 5.29 -0.44 5.06
CA ASP A 412 5.27 0.31 3.82
C ASP A 412 3.84 0.71 3.43
N GLU A 413 3.72 1.85 2.76
CA GLU A 413 2.51 2.26 2.06
C GLU A 413 1.20 2.16 2.88
N ILE A 414 1.23 2.65 4.13
CA ILE A 414 0.04 2.74 5.00
C ILE A 414 -0.83 3.90 4.51
N ARG A 415 -1.74 3.61 3.57
CA ARG A 415 -2.55 4.59 2.83
C ARG A 415 -3.84 5.01 3.53
N VAL A 416 -4.19 4.35 4.63
CA VAL A 416 -5.34 4.65 5.49
C VAL A 416 -4.86 4.49 6.93
N ALA A 417 -5.00 5.53 7.76
CA ALA A 417 -4.57 5.50 9.16
C ALA A 417 -5.22 6.61 9.98
N GLY A 418 -5.40 6.37 11.28
CA GLY A 418 -5.68 7.40 12.28
C GLY A 418 -7.15 7.79 12.36
N TRP A 419 -8.06 6.90 11.98
CA TRP A 419 -9.49 7.17 11.92
C TRP A 419 -10.28 6.55 13.07
N SER A 420 -9.78 5.49 13.69
CA SER A 420 -10.45 4.88 14.83
C SER A 420 -10.58 5.86 15.99
N GLU A 421 -11.58 5.64 16.85
CA GLU A 421 -11.91 6.57 17.92
C GLU A 421 -10.74 6.79 18.91
N PRO A 422 -10.00 5.76 19.37
CA PRO A 422 -8.83 5.95 20.24
C PRO A 422 -7.75 6.83 19.59
N GLU A 423 -7.50 6.64 18.30
CA GLU A 423 -6.51 7.41 17.53
C GLU A 423 -6.93 8.87 17.42
N ARG A 424 -8.19 9.12 17.10
CA ARG A 424 -8.74 10.48 17.00
C ARG A 424 -8.80 11.21 18.33
N GLN A 425 -9.15 10.51 19.40
CA GLN A 425 -9.23 11.07 20.75
C GLN A 425 -7.86 11.29 21.39
N SER A 426 -6.81 10.64 20.88
CA SER A 426 -5.44 10.75 21.43
C SER A 426 -4.83 12.16 21.29
N GLY A 427 -5.36 12.99 20.38
CA GLY A 427 -4.76 14.28 20.03
C GLY A 427 -3.42 14.19 19.29
N ARG A 428 -2.98 12.98 18.92
CA ARG A 428 -1.72 12.73 18.20
C ARG A 428 -1.91 12.82 16.70
N THR A 429 -0.90 13.32 15.98
CA THR A 429 -0.86 13.24 14.50
C THR A 429 -0.74 11.79 14.03
N ALA A 430 -1.09 11.51 12.77
CA ALA A 430 -0.88 10.17 12.20
C ALA A 430 0.60 9.74 12.25
N GLY A 431 1.53 10.68 12.07
CA GLY A 431 2.97 10.44 12.22
C GLY A 431 3.34 10.00 13.63
N GLN A 432 2.82 10.68 14.66
CA GLN A 432 3.04 10.28 16.06
C GLN A 432 2.44 8.91 16.37
N GLN A 433 1.26 8.61 15.83
CA GLN A 433 0.63 7.30 16.01
C GLN A 433 1.45 6.18 15.34
N LEU A 434 1.96 6.42 14.12
CA LEU A 434 2.84 5.49 13.44
C LEU A 434 4.18 5.32 14.18
N ALA A 435 4.74 6.39 14.74
CA ALA A 435 5.93 6.32 15.57
C ALA A 435 5.73 5.41 16.79
N ASP A 436 4.60 5.55 17.49
CA ASP A 436 4.26 4.70 18.63
C ASP A 436 3.97 3.24 18.22
N ASN A 437 3.33 3.05 17.08
CA ASN A 437 3.10 1.72 16.50
C ASN A 437 4.42 0.97 16.25
N VAL A 438 5.39 1.61 15.62
CA VAL A 438 6.70 0.99 15.35
C VAL A 438 7.44 0.70 16.64
N ARG A 439 7.42 1.61 17.63
CA ARG A 439 8.02 1.35 18.96
C ARG A 439 7.47 0.08 19.59
N ARG A 440 6.15 -0.13 19.55
CA ARG A 440 5.52 -1.37 20.05
C ARG A 440 5.98 -2.61 19.30
N CYS A 441 6.07 -2.55 17.97
CA CYS A 441 6.56 -3.68 17.16
C CYS A 441 8.03 -4.00 17.49
N VAL A 442 8.87 -2.98 17.64
CA VAL A 442 10.26 -3.11 18.07
C VAL A 442 10.37 -3.76 19.45
N GLU A 443 9.54 -3.32 20.41
CA GLU A 443 9.49 -3.88 21.76
C GLU A 443 9.07 -5.36 21.76
N ILE A 444 8.08 -5.72 20.96
CA ILE A 444 7.63 -7.12 20.78
C ILE A 444 8.78 -7.98 20.27
N ILE A 445 9.42 -7.57 19.16
CA ILE A 445 10.51 -8.34 18.55
C ILE A 445 11.68 -8.47 19.53
N ARG A 446 12.08 -7.38 20.21
CA ARG A 446 13.22 -7.41 21.15
C ARG A 446 12.94 -8.20 22.42
N ARG A 447 11.69 -8.28 22.87
CA ARG A 447 11.31 -9.16 23.98
C ARG A 447 11.45 -10.64 23.62
N ILE A 448 11.15 -10.99 22.36
CA ILE A 448 11.30 -12.35 21.83
C ILE A 448 12.78 -12.66 21.53
N ASN A 449 13.48 -11.73 20.88
CA ASN A 449 14.88 -11.84 20.50
C ASN A 449 15.63 -10.53 20.82
N PRO A 450 16.29 -10.42 22.00
CA PRO A 450 16.98 -9.21 22.44
C PRO A 450 18.17 -8.79 21.58
N LYS A 451 18.65 -9.67 20.70
CA LYS A 451 19.80 -9.43 19.80
C LYS A 451 19.36 -9.17 18.36
N ALA A 452 18.06 -9.13 18.09
CA ALA A 452 17.52 -8.91 16.77
C ALA A 452 18.04 -7.60 16.17
N ARG A 453 18.63 -7.70 14.97
CA ARG A 453 18.84 -6.55 14.10
C ARG A 453 17.51 -6.24 13.41
N LEU A 454 17.13 -4.97 13.37
CA LEU A 454 15.84 -4.56 12.81
C LEU A 454 16.08 -3.77 11.54
N CYS A 455 15.29 -4.06 10.51
CA CYS A 455 15.27 -3.30 9.26
C CYS A 455 13.83 -2.95 8.87
N ILE A 456 13.63 -1.85 8.17
CA ILE A 456 12.29 -1.33 7.82
C ILE A 456 12.30 -0.60 6.48
N TRP A 457 11.20 -0.65 5.73
CA TRP A 457 11.04 0.21 4.55
C TRP A 457 11.07 1.70 4.92
N SER A 458 11.61 2.54 4.05
CA SER A 458 11.85 3.96 4.35
C SER A 458 10.65 4.89 4.18
N ASP A 459 9.72 4.56 3.30
CA ASP A 459 8.79 5.51 2.69
C ASP A 459 7.87 6.19 3.70
N MET A 460 7.31 5.41 4.63
CA MET A 460 6.42 5.94 5.66
C MET A 460 7.15 6.80 6.72
N PHE A 461 8.48 6.88 6.64
CA PHE A 461 9.37 7.61 7.56
C PHE A 461 10.21 8.69 6.85
N ASP A 462 10.06 8.86 5.54
CA ASP A 462 10.81 9.83 4.75
C ASP A 462 9.91 11.01 4.34
N PRO A 463 10.22 12.25 4.79
CA PRO A 463 9.41 13.43 4.46
C PRO A 463 9.52 13.85 2.99
N SER A 464 10.47 13.31 2.24
CA SER A 464 10.54 13.47 0.79
C SER A 464 9.75 12.39 0.03
N HIS A 465 9.19 11.41 0.74
CA HIS A 465 8.42 10.29 0.24
C HIS A 465 6.97 10.29 0.77
N ASN A 466 6.58 9.30 1.58
CA ASN A 466 5.20 9.10 2.05
C ASN A 466 4.94 9.72 3.43
N ALA A 467 5.96 10.15 4.18
CA ALA A 467 5.79 10.79 5.49
C ALA A 467 5.36 12.27 5.37
N VAL A 468 4.23 12.50 4.70
CA VAL A 468 3.71 13.81 4.33
C VAL A 468 2.25 13.97 4.77
N LYS A 469 1.76 15.21 4.69
CA LYS A 469 0.36 15.55 4.95
C LYS A 469 -0.55 15.01 3.86
N ASP A 470 -1.74 14.54 4.27
CA ASP A 470 -2.82 14.12 3.38
C ASP A 470 -2.40 12.99 2.42
N PHE A 471 -1.47 12.13 2.87
CA PHE A 471 -1.08 10.93 2.14
C PHE A 471 -2.30 9.99 2.00
N TYR A 472 -2.85 9.88 0.78
CA TYR A 472 -4.06 9.11 0.49
C TYR A 472 -5.20 9.46 1.46
N LEU A 473 -5.68 8.48 2.21
CA LEU A 473 -6.78 8.56 3.15
C LEU A 473 -6.27 8.57 4.58
N VAL A 474 -4.99 8.91 4.85
CA VAL A 474 -4.51 9.10 6.21
C VAL A 474 -5.15 10.33 6.84
N ASN A 475 -5.55 10.23 8.11
CA ASN A 475 -6.12 11.33 8.87
C ASN A 475 -5.02 12.28 9.38
N GLY A 476 -4.66 13.26 8.54
CA GLY A 476 -3.71 14.32 8.91
C GLY A 476 -2.32 14.09 8.34
N ASP A 477 -1.31 14.32 9.18
CA ASP A 477 0.10 14.39 8.76
C ASP A 477 0.92 13.22 9.29
N LEU A 478 1.67 12.56 8.40
CA LEU A 478 2.63 11.51 8.73
C LEU A 478 4.01 12.04 9.12
N ALA A 479 4.26 13.35 8.98
CA ALA A 479 5.49 13.95 9.47
C ALA A 479 5.73 13.62 10.95
N GLY A 480 6.99 13.30 11.27
CA GLY A 480 7.41 12.86 12.60
C GLY A 480 7.29 11.35 12.85
N SER A 481 6.78 10.56 11.90
CA SER A 481 6.75 9.10 12.01
C SER A 481 8.13 8.48 12.28
N TRP A 482 9.19 9.04 11.71
CA TRP A 482 10.57 8.59 11.89
C TRP A 482 11.07 8.68 13.34
N GLU A 483 10.43 9.47 14.20
CA GLU A 483 10.79 9.56 15.62
C GLU A 483 10.52 8.23 16.36
N GLY A 484 9.74 7.32 15.77
CA GLY A 484 9.52 5.96 16.27
C GLY A 484 10.68 5.00 16.02
N LEU A 485 11.60 5.33 15.10
CA LEU A 485 12.69 4.44 14.72
C LEU A 485 13.79 4.46 15.80
N PRO A 486 14.19 3.30 16.36
CA PRO A 486 15.34 3.25 17.24
C PRO A 486 16.62 3.55 16.45
N ARG A 487 17.65 4.09 17.11
CA ARG A 487 18.90 4.52 16.44
C ARG A 487 19.60 3.42 15.63
N ASP A 488 19.46 2.18 16.06
CA ASP A 488 20.04 0.99 15.41
C ASP A 488 19.13 0.35 14.36
N MET A 489 17.97 0.95 14.06
CA MET A 489 17.14 0.54 12.92
C MET A 489 17.90 0.75 11.61
N ILE A 490 17.96 -0.29 10.78
CA ILE A 490 18.43 -0.20 9.40
C ILE A 490 17.27 0.25 8.50
N VAL A 491 17.43 1.39 7.86
CA VAL A 491 16.45 1.90 6.91
C VAL A 491 16.73 1.31 5.52
N VAL A 492 15.77 0.57 5.00
CA VAL A 492 15.82 0.01 3.65
C VAL A 492 15.17 1.02 2.72
N ASN A 493 16.02 1.82 2.08
CA ASN A 493 15.62 2.98 1.30
C ASN A 493 15.23 2.57 -0.11
N TRP A 494 14.05 3.00 -0.57
CA TRP A 494 13.55 2.74 -1.92
C TRP A 494 13.10 4.00 -2.68
N ASN A 495 13.36 5.21 -2.17
CA ASN A 495 12.91 6.47 -2.77
C ASN A 495 13.74 6.91 -3.99
N SER A 496 13.75 6.09 -5.06
CA SER A 496 14.74 6.25 -6.13
C SER A 496 14.65 7.50 -6.97
N GLY A 497 13.50 8.17 -6.92
CA GLY A 497 13.31 9.47 -7.55
C GLY A 497 13.90 10.65 -6.77
N LYS A 498 14.24 10.50 -5.49
CA LYS A 498 14.71 11.59 -4.62
C LYS A 498 15.87 11.18 -3.67
N PRO A 499 16.92 10.50 -4.16
CA PRO A 499 18.02 10.03 -3.31
C PRO A 499 18.77 11.17 -2.60
N GLU A 500 18.89 12.33 -3.25
CA GLU A 500 19.58 13.50 -2.68
C GLU A 500 18.87 14.11 -1.47
N GLN A 501 17.56 13.91 -1.33
CA GLN A 501 16.79 14.35 -0.18
C GLN A 501 16.70 13.23 0.87
N SER A 502 16.41 12.00 0.42
CA SER A 502 16.12 10.87 1.29
C SER A 502 17.36 10.34 2.02
N LEU A 503 18.48 10.14 1.31
CA LEU A 503 19.66 9.51 1.91
C LEU A 503 20.29 10.37 3.02
N PRO A 504 20.49 11.71 2.84
CA PRO A 504 21.04 12.54 3.90
C PRO A 504 20.12 12.62 5.12
N PHE A 505 18.79 12.60 4.92
CA PHE A 505 17.82 12.70 6.00
C PHE A 505 17.99 11.60 7.06
N PHE A 506 18.14 10.35 6.62
CA PHE A 506 18.36 9.21 7.51
C PHE A 506 19.81 9.14 8.03
N ALA A 507 20.80 9.47 7.18
CA ALA A 507 22.21 9.49 7.58
C ALA A 507 22.48 10.50 8.71
N GLN A 508 21.88 11.69 8.65
CA GLN A 508 22.00 12.72 9.69
C GLN A 508 21.39 12.30 11.04
N ARG A 509 20.42 11.37 11.00
CA ARG A 509 19.80 10.76 12.20
C ARG A 509 20.59 9.56 12.72
N GLY A 510 21.66 9.17 12.02
CA GLY A 510 22.56 8.08 12.42
C GLY A 510 22.08 6.68 12.01
N HIS A 511 21.04 6.58 11.18
CA HIS A 511 20.55 5.28 10.71
C HIS A 511 21.50 4.67 9.70
N LEU A 512 21.71 3.36 9.82
CA LEU A 512 22.30 2.57 8.76
C LEU A 512 21.28 2.42 7.62
N GLN A 513 21.75 2.35 6.38
CA GLN A 513 20.92 2.28 5.20
C GLN A 513 21.33 1.13 4.28
N VAL A 514 20.31 0.47 3.73
CA VAL A 514 20.42 -0.49 2.61
C VAL A 514 19.58 0.03 1.46
N LEU A 515 20.15 0.07 0.27
CA LEU A 515 19.50 0.61 -0.92
C LEU A 515 18.72 -0.47 -1.66
N ALA A 516 17.40 -0.37 -1.72
CA ALA A 516 16.55 -1.24 -2.55
C ALA A 516 16.65 -0.81 -4.02
N GLY A 517 17.76 -1.19 -4.65
CA GLY A 517 18.29 -0.51 -5.83
C GLY A 517 17.82 -1.03 -7.19
N TYR A 518 17.27 -2.24 -7.25
CA TYR A 518 16.65 -2.78 -8.46
C TYR A 518 15.14 -2.48 -8.39
N TYR A 519 14.53 -2.13 -9.52
CA TYR A 519 13.09 -1.84 -9.63
C TYR A 519 12.60 -2.21 -11.04
N ASP A 520 12.84 -3.47 -11.44
CA ASP A 520 12.40 -4.06 -12.73
C ASP A 520 12.78 -3.24 -13.97
N GLY A 521 13.95 -2.60 -13.91
CA GLY A 521 14.52 -1.76 -14.96
C GLY A 521 16.00 -2.05 -15.18
N PRO A 522 16.74 -1.12 -15.81
CA PRO A 522 18.18 -1.26 -16.00
C PRO A 522 18.92 -1.39 -14.64
N PRO A 523 19.79 -2.42 -14.46
CA PRO A 523 20.47 -2.67 -13.19
C PRO A 523 21.52 -1.61 -12.83
N ASP A 524 22.01 -0.83 -13.78
CA ASP A 524 23.03 0.21 -13.61
C ASP A 524 22.51 1.48 -12.92
N ARG A 525 21.19 1.66 -12.81
CA ARG A 525 20.56 2.78 -12.07
C ARG A 525 21.00 2.86 -10.60
N ILE A 526 21.43 1.75 -10.01
CA ILE A 526 21.99 1.74 -8.64
C ILE A 526 23.24 2.62 -8.51
N ARG A 527 23.97 2.87 -9.61
CA ARG A 527 25.18 3.71 -9.58
C ARG A 527 24.86 5.16 -9.23
N ASP A 528 23.75 5.70 -9.71
CA ASP A 528 23.32 7.06 -9.39
C ASP A 528 23.03 7.21 -7.89
N TRP A 529 22.42 6.17 -7.32
CA TRP A 529 22.13 6.05 -5.90
C TRP A 529 23.39 5.97 -5.04
N LEU A 530 24.32 5.12 -5.43
CA LEU A 530 25.62 4.98 -4.78
C LEU A 530 26.45 6.27 -4.89
N ALA A 531 26.34 7.00 -6.00
CA ALA A 531 26.96 8.29 -6.18
C ALA A 531 26.39 9.35 -5.23
N ALA A 532 25.05 9.45 -5.14
CA ALA A 532 24.36 10.35 -4.21
C ALA A 532 24.72 10.06 -2.74
N GLY A 533 24.90 8.79 -2.39
CA GLY A 533 25.24 8.35 -1.04
C GLY A 533 26.73 8.32 -0.69
N ARG A 534 27.64 8.55 -1.65
CA ARG A 534 29.09 8.25 -1.52
C ARG A 534 29.78 8.88 -0.30
N ASN A 535 29.33 10.07 0.10
CA ASN A 535 29.93 10.82 1.21
C ASN A 535 29.11 10.75 2.51
N LEU A 536 28.04 9.93 2.53
CA LEU A 536 27.19 9.77 3.69
C LEU A 536 27.72 8.64 4.59
N ASN A 537 27.73 8.89 5.89
CA ASN A 537 27.96 7.85 6.87
C ASN A 537 26.70 6.98 6.99
N GLY A 538 26.89 5.67 7.21
CA GLY A 538 25.79 4.75 7.46
C GLY A 538 25.21 4.07 6.22
N LEU A 539 25.70 4.37 5.02
CA LEU A 539 25.32 3.59 3.83
C LEU A 539 26.10 2.27 3.79
N ARG A 540 25.44 1.14 4.02
CA ARG A 540 26.11 -0.16 4.27
C ARG A 540 25.83 -1.23 3.24
N GLY A 541 24.84 -1.05 2.38
CA GLY A 541 24.45 -2.12 1.49
C GLY A 541 23.47 -1.79 0.39
N VAL A 542 23.21 -2.81 -0.40
CA VAL A 542 22.20 -2.82 -1.47
C VAL A 542 21.32 -4.06 -1.35
N MET A 543 20.11 -3.96 -1.88
CA MET A 543 19.16 -5.05 -1.99
C MET A 543 18.61 -5.12 -3.42
N TYR A 544 18.75 -6.27 -4.07
CA TYR A 544 18.06 -6.55 -5.32
C TYR A 544 16.58 -6.72 -5.03
N THR A 545 15.76 -5.83 -5.57
CA THR A 545 14.32 -5.79 -5.32
C THR A 545 13.57 -5.87 -6.64
N THR A 546 12.75 -6.89 -6.84
CA THR A 546 11.90 -7.03 -8.03
C THR A 546 10.46 -7.18 -7.57
N TRP A 547 9.55 -6.47 -8.23
CA TRP A 547 8.10 -6.55 -8.00
C TRP A 547 7.42 -7.41 -9.06
N ARG A 548 8.17 -7.82 -10.09
CA ARG A 548 7.74 -8.75 -11.15
C ARG A 548 8.23 -10.18 -10.95
N GLY A 549 9.08 -10.41 -9.94
CA GLY A 549 9.75 -11.69 -9.74
C GLY A 549 10.78 -12.00 -10.82
N ASP A 550 11.33 -10.98 -11.47
CA ASP A 550 12.40 -11.14 -12.46
C ASP A 550 13.77 -11.16 -11.77
N PHE A 551 14.38 -12.33 -11.75
CA PHE A 551 15.73 -12.57 -11.23
C PHE A 551 16.77 -12.80 -12.34
N SER A 552 16.47 -12.38 -13.58
CA SER A 552 17.40 -12.52 -14.71
C SER A 552 18.59 -11.55 -14.61
N GLN A 553 18.42 -10.40 -13.94
CA GLN A 553 19.43 -9.35 -13.80
C GLN A 553 20.22 -9.43 -12.48
N LEU A 554 20.09 -10.52 -11.72
CA LEU A 554 20.63 -10.67 -10.38
C LEU A 554 22.16 -10.47 -10.33
N GLU A 555 22.90 -11.18 -11.17
CA GLU A 555 24.37 -11.09 -11.26
C GLU A 555 24.79 -9.72 -11.81
N ALA A 556 24.10 -9.23 -12.85
CA ALA A 556 24.39 -7.93 -13.44
C ALA A 556 24.25 -6.81 -12.40
N PHE A 557 23.18 -6.79 -11.62
CA PHE A 557 23.00 -5.82 -10.53
C PHE A 557 24.09 -5.93 -9.46
N ALA A 558 24.44 -7.15 -9.07
CA ALA A 558 25.52 -7.40 -8.12
C ALA A 558 26.86 -6.80 -8.58
N GLU A 559 27.18 -6.90 -9.87
CA GLU A 559 28.35 -6.25 -10.48
C GLU A 559 28.24 -4.72 -10.45
N GLN A 560 27.07 -4.16 -10.80
CA GLN A 560 26.86 -2.71 -10.77
C GLN A 560 27.01 -2.13 -9.35
N ALA A 561 26.61 -2.90 -8.33
CA ALA A 561 26.68 -2.51 -6.94
C ALA A 561 28.06 -2.73 -6.29
N ALA A 562 28.95 -3.52 -6.89
CA ALA A 562 30.28 -3.80 -6.35
C ALA A 562 31.26 -2.62 -6.50
N ASP A 563 31.02 -1.71 -7.46
CA ASP A 563 31.85 -0.52 -7.73
C ASP A 563 31.57 0.64 -6.75
N SER A 564 31.10 0.31 -5.55
CA SER A 564 30.68 1.25 -4.54
C SER A 564 31.82 1.48 -3.54
N ASN A 565 32.47 2.64 -3.56
CA ASN A 565 33.38 3.05 -2.49
C ASN A 565 32.61 3.38 -1.19
N LEU A 566 31.80 2.44 -0.69
CA LEU A 566 31.06 2.60 0.57
C LEU A 566 32.05 2.50 1.73
N ARG A 567 32.11 3.55 2.55
CA ARG A 567 32.97 3.57 3.73
C ARG A 567 32.37 2.67 4.81
N LYS A 568 33.16 1.70 5.28
CA LYS A 568 32.82 0.82 6.41
C LYS A 568 32.71 1.57 7.73
#